data_AF-A0A3M1LDW4-F1
#
_entry.id   AF-A0A3M1LDW4-F1
#
_cell.length_a   1.000
_cell.length_b   1.000
_cell.length_c   1.000
_cell.angle_alpha   90.00
_cell.angle_beta   90.00
_cell.angle_gamma   90.00
#
_symmetry.space_group_name_H-M   'P 1'
#
loop_
_entity.id
_entity.type
_entity.pdbx_description
1 polymer ?
#
loop_
_entity_poly.entity_id
_entity_poly.type
_entity_poly.pdbx_seq_one_letter_code
_entity_poly.pdbx_strand_id
1 'polypeptide(L)'
;MFAIDKDSERATSIEDYQQTCVQFIEDISNDYKDWVNRYKLPEDEHKFRMEMIDYIVKNTNLWIIKYGDTIKKIDIIKDDGLNKMAGFTAGYPFKFHIY
;
A
#
# COMPACT_ATOMS: atom_id res chain seq x y z
N MET A 1 -8.12 28.89 15.01
CA MET A 1 -9.35 28.12 14.74
C MET A 1 -8.92 26.93 13.89
N PHE A 2 -8.56 25.82 14.53
CA PHE A 2 -8.13 24.62 13.83
C PHE A 2 -9.37 23.96 13.23
N ALA A 3 -9.32 23.67 11.93
CA ALA A 3 -10.38 22.94 11.25
C ALA A 3 -10.64 21.65 12.03
N ILE A 4 -11.84 21.55 12.58
CA ILE A 4 -12.41 20.31 13.07
C ILE A 4 -12.21 19.30 11.94
N ASP A 5 -11.44 18.24 12.21
CA ASP A 5 -11.43 17.03 11.39
C ASP A 5 -12.90 16.74 11.11
N LYS A 6 -13.32 16.95 9.86
CA LYS A 6 -14.60 16.42 9.42
C LYS A 6 -14.38 14.92 9.52
N ASP A 7 -14.89 14.36 10.62
CA ASP A 7 -14.97 12.94 10.88
C ASP A 7 -15.16 12.25 9.54
N SER A 8 -14.18 11.42 9.18
CA SER A 8 -14.41 10.40 8.18
C SER A 8 -15.64 9.66 8.67
N GLU A 9 -16.81 9.89 8.04
CA GLU A 9 -18.14 9.38 8.45
C GLU A 9 -18.21 7.84 8.51
N ARG A 10 -17.08 7.15 8.36
CA ARG A 10 -16.90 5.71 8.26
C ARG A 10 -16.23 5.07 9.47
N ALA A 11 -15.58 5.82 10.36
CA ALA A 11 -14.86 5.24 11.49
C ALA A 11 -15.37 5.81 12.82
N THR A 12 -15.89 4.92 13.68
CA THR A 12 -16.34 5.24 15.04
C THR A 12 -15.18 5.36 16.05
N SER A 13 -13.96 4.97 15.65
CA SER A 13 -12.73 5.07 16.44
C SER A 13 -11.48 5.06 15.53
N ILE A 14 -10.32 5.40 16.09
CA ILE A 14 -9.03 5.29 15.38
C ILE A 14 -8.73 3.82 15.06
N GLU A 15 -9.02 2.92 15.99
CA GLU A 15 -8.85 1.48 15.83
C GLU A 15 -9.69 0.94 14.67
N ASP A 16 -10.95 1.36 14.54
CA ASP A 16 -11.81 0.96 13.40
C ASP A 16 -11.22 1.46 12.07
N TYR A 17 -10.67 2.68 12.06
CA TYR A 17 -10.04 3.23 10.87
C TYR A 17 -8.77 2.46 10.50
N GLN A 18 -7.94 2.11 11.49
CA GLN A 18 -6.76 1.27 11.28
C GLN A 18 -7.13 -0.08 10.65
N GLN A 19 -8.12 -0.79 11.21
CA GLN A 19 -8.57 -2.08 10.68
C GLN A 19 -9.13 -1.95 9.26
N THR A 20 -9.92 -0.91 9.01
CA THR A 20 -10.46 -0.61 7.68
C THR A 20 -9.33 -0.40 6.66
N CYS A 21 -8.28 0.36 7.03
CA CYS A 21 -7.13 0.57 6.16
C CYS A 21 -6.28 -0.69 5.97
N VAL A 22 -6.10 -1.51 7.00
CA VAL A 22 -5.40 -2.81 6.91
C VAL A 22 -6.12 -3.73 5.92
N GLN A 23 -7.45 -3.88 6.05
CA GLN A 23 -8.24 -4.68 5.12
C GLN A 23 -8.15 -4.14 3.69
N PHE A 24 -8.27 -2.82 3.52
CA PHE A 24 -8.14 -2.18 2.22
C PHE A 24 -6.77 -2.44 1.56
N ILE A 25 -5.67 -2.37 2.33
CA ILE A 25 -4.32 -2.66 1.82
C ILE A 25 -4.20 -4.13 1.39
N GLU A 26 -4.79 -5.07 2.14
CA GLU A 26 -4.79 -6.48 1.77
C GLU A 26 -5.57 -6.72 0.48
N ASP A 27 -6.76 -6.13 0.36
CA ASP A 27 -7.62 -6.29 -0.81
C ASP A 27 -6.97 -5.74 -2.08
N ILE A 28 -6.50 -4.49 -2.05
CA ILE A 28 -5.88 -3.85 -3.22
C ILE A 28 -4.54 -4.49 -3.60
N SER A 29 -3.85 -5.14 -2.66
CA SER A 29 -2.62 -5.87 -2.97
C SER A 29 -2.88 -7.05 -3.91
N ASN A 30 -4.06 -7.68 -3.83
CA ASN A 30 -4.44 -8.75 -4.75
C ASN A 30 -4.63 -8.21 -6.16
N ASP A 31 -5.27 -7.05 -6.32
CA ASP A 31 -5.40 -6.39 -7.63
C ASP A 31 -4.02 -6.08 -8.24
N TYR A 32 -3.07 -5.60 -7.43
CA TYR A 32 -1.70 -5.35 -7.89
C TYR A 32 -0.96 -6.62 -8.31
N LYS A 33 -1.08 -7.72 -7.54
CA LYS A 33 -0.53 -9.02 -7.94
C LYS A 33 -1.15 -9.55 -9.23
N ASP A 34 -2.45 -9.36 -9.40
CA ASP A 34 -3.15 -9.72 -10.63
C ASP A 34 -2.65 -8.92 -11.84
N TRP A 35 -2.33 -7.64 -11.64
CA TRP A 35 -1.67 -6.84 -12.67
C TRP A 35 -0.27 -7.38 -13.02
N VAL A 36 0.53 -7.74 -12.01
CA VAL A 36 1.86 -8.36 -12.23
C VAL A 36 1.74 -9.66 -13.04
N ASN A 37 0.76 -10.52 -12.71
CA ASN A 37 0.48 -11.77 -13.42
C ASN A 37 0.18 -11.53 -14.92
N ARG A 38 -0.49 -10.43 -15.26
CA ARG A 38 -0.85 -10.10 -16.66
C ARG A 38 0.36 -9.73 -17.52
N TYR A 39 1.45 -9.25 -16.93
CA TYR A 39 2.64 -8.85 -17.68
C TYR A 39 3.45 -10.03 -18.23
N LYS A 40 3.24 -11.25 -17.72
CA LYS A 40 3.99 -12.46 -18.15
C LYS A 40 5.51 -12.24 -18.14
N LEU A 41 6.00 -11.67 -17.04
CA LEU A 41 7.42 -11.35 -16.84
C LEU A 41 8.26 -12.62 -16.74
N PRO A 42 9.60 -12.51 -16.92
CA PRO A 42 10.54 -13.56 -16.53
C PRO A 42 10.29 -14.03 -15.08
N GLU A 43 10.51 -15.31 -14.81
CA GLU A 43 10.15 -15.95 -13.53
C GLU A 43 10.83 -15.28 -12.32
N ASP A 44 12.09 -14.88 -12.48
CA ASP A 44 12.87 -14.18 -11.47
C ASP A 44 12.28 -12.80 -11.14
N GLU A 45 11.95 -12.02 -12.18
CA GLU A 45 11.36 -10.70 -12.02
C GLU A 45 9.93 -10.76 -11.47
N HIS A 46 9.13 -11.72 -11.95
CA HIS A 46 7.78 -11.98 -11.45
C HIS A 46 7.81 -12.30 -9.95
N LYS A 47 8.63 -13.29 -9.56
CA LYS A 47 8.77 -13.70 -8.16
C LYS A 47 9.22 -12.54 -7.29
N PHE A 48 10.23 -11.79 -7.72
CA PHE A 48 10.74 -10.63 -7.00
C PHE A 48 9.64 -9.58 -6.76
N ARG A 49 8.87 -9.22 -7.79
CA ARG A 49 7.79 -8.21 -7.65
C ARG A 49 6.69 -8.68 -6.71
N MET A 50 6.30 -9.97 -6.76
CA MET A 50 5.30 -10.55 -5.86
C MET A 50 5.77 -10.50 -4.40
N GLU A 51 7.01 -10.92 -4.13
CA GLU A 51 7.62 -10.87 -2.80
C GLU A 51 7.73 -9.45 -2.26
N MET A 52 8.06 -8.47 -3.12
CA MET A 52 8.14 -7.07 -2.72
C MET A 52 6.77 -6.48 -2.38
N ILE A 53 5.71 -6.82 -3.13
CA ILE A 53 4.34 -6.42 -2.81
C ILE A 53 3.94 -7.00 -1.44
N ASP A 54 4.17 -8.29 -1.19
CA ASP A 54 3.90 -8.94 0.10
C ASP A 54 4.65 -8.28 1.27
N TYR A 55 5.93 -7.96 1.04
CA TYR A 55 6.74 -7.26 2.02
C TYR A 55 6.18 -5.87 2.35
N ILE A 56 5.73 -5.12 1.34
CA ILE A 56 5.13 -3.79 1.55
C ILE A 56 3.84 -3.91 2.35
N VAL A 57 2.92 -4.80 1.95
CA VAL A 57 1.65 -5.04 2.68
C VAL A 57 1.91 -5.31 4.16
N LYS A 58 2.81 -6.26 4.46
CA LYS A 58 3.15 -6.62 5.85
C LYS A 58 3.65 -5.42 6.66
N ASN A 59 4.54 -4.62 6.08
CA ASN A 59 5.12 -3.47 6.79
C ASN A 59 4.12 -2.31 6.92
N THR A 60 3.35 -2.01 5.88
CA THR A 60 2.29 -1.00 5.91
C THR A 60 1.26 -1.34 6.98
N ASN A 61 0.77 -2.58 7.03
CA ASN A 61 -0.20 -3.01 8.04
C ASN A 61 0.39 -2.92 9.46
N LEU A 62 1.63 -3.38 9.65
CA LEU A 62 2.32 -3.24 10.94
C LEU A 62 2.44 -1.77 11.37
N TRP A 63 2.75 -0.87 10.44
CA TRP A 63 2.94 0.55 10.75
C TRP A 63 1.63 1.26 11.04
N ILE A 64 0.56 0.94 10.31
CA ILE A 64 -0.79 1.45 10.58
C ILE A 64 -1.16 1.12 12.03
N ILE A 65 -1.03 -0.14 12.44
CA ILE A 65 -1.38 -0.59 13.79
C ILE A 65 -0.49 0.04 14.85
N LYS A 66 0.83 0.10 14.62
CA LYS A 66 1.80 0.49 15.65
C LYS A 66 1.96 2.00 15.81
N TYR A 67 1.80 2.76 14.72
CA TYR A 67 2.18 4.19 14.67
C TYR A 67 1.06 5.10 14.15
N GLY A 68 -0.03 4.55 13.61
CA GLY A 68 -1.18 5.29 13.13
C GLY A 68 -2.12 5.70 14.25
N ASP A 69 -1.72 6.62 15.12
CA ASP A 69 -2.52 7.10 16.25
C ASP A 69 -3.48 8.26 15.90
N THR A 70 -3.48 8.72 14.65
CA THR A 70 -4.39 9.74 14.11
C THR A 70 -4.76 9.37 12.68
N ILE A 71 -5.94 9.80 12.22
CA ILE A 71 -6.41 9.59 10.82
C ILE A 71 -5.34 10.04 9.82
N LYS A 72 -4.78 11.23 10.01
CA LYS A 72 -3.73 11.77 9.14
C LYS A 72 -2.48 10.89 9.07
N LYS A 73 -2.01 10.35 10.20
CA LYS A 73 -0.84 9.43 10.18
C LYS A 73 -1.19 8.13 9.45
N ILE A 74 -2.37 7.59 9.69
CA ILE A 74 -2.86 6.38 9.00
C ILE A 74 -2.90 6.62 7.49
N ASP A 75 -3.43 7.76 7.04
CA ASP A 75 -3.47 8.12 5.62
C ASP A 75 -2.08 8.20 5.00
N ILE A 76 -1.13 8.86 5.67
CA ILE A 76 0.25 8.96 5.18
C ILE A 76 0.88 7.57 5.02
N ILE A 77 0.72 6.68 6.01
CA ILE A 77 1.28 5.33 5.98
C ILE A 77 0.62 4.49 4.88
N LYS A 78 -0.71 4.57 4.76
CA LYS A 78 -1.50 3.89 3.74
C LYS A 78 -1.08 4.34 2.34
N ASP A 79 -1.03 5.64 2.08
CA ASP A 79 -0.70 6.20 0.78
C ASP A 79 0.75 5.91 0.37
N ASP A 80 1.68 5.90 1.32
CA ASP A 80 3.07 5.45 1.09
C ASP A 80 3.13 3.97 0.68
N GLY A 81 2.37 3.09 1.37
CA GLY A 81 2.24 1.68 1.01
C GLY A 81 1.68 1.47 -0.40
N LEU A 82 0.61 2.18 -0.75
CA LEU A 82 0.00 2.14 -2.08
C LEU A 82 1.00 2.54 -3.18
N ASN A 83 1.69 3.66 -3.00
CA ASN A 83 2.66 4.14 -4.00
C ASN A 83 3.82 3.16 -4.21
N LYS A 84 4.32 2.55 -3.12
CA LYS A 84 5.37 1.53 -3.20
C LYS A 84 4.88 0.28 -3.95
N MET A 85 3.68 -0.24 -3.62
CA MET A 85 3.11 -1.39 -4.32
C MET A 85 2.89 -1.10 -5.82
N ALA A 86 2.37 0.10 -6.14
CA ALA A 86 2.19 0.52 -7.53
C ALA A 86 3.52 0.55 -8.30
N GLY A 87 4.63 0.95 -7.65
CA GLY A 87 5.96 0.92 -8.24
C GLY A 87 6.43 -0.49 -8.64
N PHE A 88 6.22 -1.48 -7.79
CA PHE A 88 6.54 -2.89 -8.11
C PHE A 88 5.53 -3.53 -9.09
N THR A 89 4.32 -2.99 -9.15
CA THR A 89 3.31 -3.42 -10.12
C THR A 89 3.69 -2.96 -11.53
N ALA A 90 3.72 -1.65 -11.79
CA ALA A 90 3.96 -1.11 -13.13
C ALA A 90 5.39 -1.38 -13.63
N GLY A 91 6.36 -1.54 -12.72
CA GLY A 91 7.78 -1.46 -13.04
C GLY A 91 8.18 -0.04 -13.41
N TYR A 92 9.46 0.30 -13.33
CA TYR A 92 9.94 1.56 -13.90
C TYR A 92 9.81 1.48 -15.43
N PRO A 93 9.05 2.38 -16.09
CA PRO A 93 8.92 2.38 -17.55
C PRO A 93 10.23 2.73 -18.28
N PHE A 94 11.30 3.06 -17.54
CA PHE A 94 12.59 3.43 -18.10
C PHE A 94 13.65 2.43 -17.63
N LYS A 95 14.09 1.55 -18.52
CA LYS A 95 15.44 0.99 -18.40
C LYS A 95 16.41 2.12 -18.72
N PHE A 96 16.98 2.77 -17.70
CA PHE A 96 18.14 3.64 -17.90
C PHE A 96 19.29 2.78 -18.44
N HIS A 97 19.41 2.67 -19.77
CA HIS A 97 20.65 2.25 -20.40
C HIS A 97 21.58 3.46 -20.36
N ILE A 98 22.37 3.58 -19.29
CA ILE A 98 23.52 4.45 -19.30
C ILE A 98 24.59 3.70 -20.09
N TYR A 99 24.89 4.17 -21.30
CA TYR A 99 26.04 3.75 -22.10
C TYR A 99 27.28 4.54 -21.70
#